data_AF-A0A9D6SXE6-F1
#
_entry.id   AF-A0A9D6SXE6-F1
#
_cell.length_a   1.000
_cell.length_b   1.000
_cell.length_c   1.000
_cell.angle_alpha   90.00
_cell.angle_beta   90.00
_cell.angle_gamma   90.00
#
_symmetry.space_group_name_H-M   'P 1'
#
loop_
_entity.id
_entity.type
_entity.pdbx_description
1 polymer ?
#
loop_
_entity_poly.entity_id
_entity_poly.type
_entity_poly.pdbx_seq_one_letter_code
_entity_poly.pdbx_strand_id
1 'polypeptide(L)' 'MRPAAALSLLPLLLALVGPAPSAGKDLEDLLWDFQVAPLDAAPAAPFALEALDGRRLSLAGLRGRAVLLYFWSST' A
#
# COMPACT_ATOMS: atom_id res chain seq x y z
N MET A 1 47.66 17.62 -12.99
CA MET A 1 47.03 16.32 -13.31
C MET A 1 47.21 15.37 -12.13
N ARG A 2 46.11 14.95 -11.48
CA ARG A 2 45.93 13.66 -10.77
C ARG A 2 44.52 13.65 -10.13
N PRO A 3 43.52 13.00 -10.77
CA PRO A 3 42.17 12.85 -10.21
C PRO A 3 42.10 11.53 -9.43
N ALA A 4 42.01 11.56 -8.09
CA ALA A 4 41.94 10.31 -7.33
C ALA A 4 41.38 10.48 -5.91
N ALA A 5 40.27 11.20 -5.73
CA ALA A 5 39.61 11.27 -4.41
C ALA A 5 38.08 11.16 -4.47
N ALA A 6 37.50 10.87 -5.64
CA ALA A 6 36.05 10.87 -5.83
C ALA A 6 35.39 9.48 -5.76
N LEU A 7 36.15 8.39 -5.58
CA LEU A 7 35.64 7.02 -5.83
C LEU A 7 35.42 6.13 -4.59
N SER A 8 35.40 6.68 -3.37
CA SER A 8 35.35 5.83 -2.15
C SER A 8 34.05 5.91 -1.34
N LEU A 9 33.04 6.67 -1.78
CA LEU A 9 31.76 6.78 -1.06
C LEU A 9 30.67 5.78 -1.50
N LEU A 10 30.90 5.07 -2.60
CA LEU A 10 29.95 4.07 -3.12
C LEU A 10 29.60 2.93 -2.12
N PRO A 11 30.53 2.36 -1.34
CA PRO A 11 30.18 1.28 -0.41
C PRO A 11 29.40 1.79 0.80
N LEU A 12 29.56 3.06 1.18
CA LEU A 12 28.83 3.67 2.31
C LEU A 12 27.38 3.99 1.94
N LEU A 13 27.13 4.40 0.69
CA LEU A 13 25.78 4.58 0.14
C LEU A 13 25.03 3.25 -0.01
N LEU A 14 25.73 2.17 -0.38
CA LEU A 14 25.12 0.83 -0.48
C LEU A 14 24.73 0.26 0.90
N ALA A 15 25.50 0.57 1.95
CA ALA A 15 25.25 0.09 3.31
C ALA A 15 24.04 0.76 3.99
N LEU A 16 23.57 1.92 3.50
CA LEU A 16 22.32 2.53 3.97
C LEU A 16 21.07 1.85 3.41
N VAL A 17 21.20 1.02 2.37
CA VAL A 17 20.13 0.16 1.84
C VAL A 17 20.23 -1.21 2.50
N GLY A 18 20.26 -1.22 3.84
CA GLY A 18 20.09 -2.45 4.60
C GLY A 18 18.71 -3.05 4.29
N PRO A 19 18.55 -4.38 4.31
CA PRO A 19 17.25 -5.00 4.06
C PRO A 19 16.27 -4.46 5.09
N ALA A 20 15.24 -3.75 4.64
CA ALA A 20 14.11 -3.43 5.49
C ALA A 20 13.59 -4.76 6.07
N PRO A 21 13.18 -4.81 7.36
CA PRO A 21 12.50 -5.98 7.88
C PRO A 21 11.40 -6.37 6.89
N SER A 22 11.37 -7.63 6.52
CA SER A 22 10.53 -8.17 5.47
C SER A 22 9.07 -8.14 5.92
N ALA A 23 8.45 -6.95 5.87
CA ALA A 23 7.05 -6.69 6.18
C ALA A 23 6.07 -7.60 5.43
N GLY A 24 6.54 -8.29 4.38
CA GLY A 24 5.76 -9.26 3.63
C GLY A 24 5.30 -10.48 4.42
N LYS A 25 6.10 -11.04 5.35
CA LYS A 25 5.64 -12.21 6.14
C LYS A 25 4.60 -11.80 7.18
N ASP A 26 4.87 -10.71 7.89
CA ASP A 26 3.96 -10.18 8.91
C ASP A 26 2.61 -9.75 8.30
N LEU A 27 2.63 -9.19 7.07
CA LEU A 27 1.40 -8.85 6.36
C LEU A 27 0.63 -10.09 5.89
N GLU A 28 1.32 -11.10 5.35
CA GLU A 28 0.68 -12.34 4.90
C GLU A 28 0.00 -13.09 6.06
N ASP A 29 0.66 -13.16 7.21
CA ASP A 29 0.12 -13.78 8.44
C ASP A 29 -1.13 -13.01 8.92
N LEU A 30 -1.10 -11.67 8.90
CA LEU A 30 -2.26 -10.85 9.24
C LEU A 30 -3.42 -11.05 8.24
N LEU A 31 -3.14 -11.11 6.94
CA LEU A 31 -4.16 -11.35 5.93
C LEU A 31 -4.83 -12.71 6.15
N TRP A 32 -4.05 -13.73 6.54
CA TRP A 32 -4.57 -15.05 6.89
C TRP A 32 -5.47 -15.01 8.14
N ASP A 33 -5.02 -14.37 9.21
CA ASP A 33 -5.78 -14.24 10.47
C ASP A 33 -7.11 -13.49 10.27
N PHE A 34 -7.12 -12.46 9.43
CA PHE A 34 -8.33 -11.71 9.06
C PHE A 34 -9.17 -12.40 7.98
N GLN A 35 -8.79 -13.60 7.52
CA GLN A 35 -9.45 -14.34 6.44
C GLN A 35 -9.61 -13.50 5.16
N VAL A 36 -8.62 -12.63 4.88
CA VAL A 36 -8.61 -11.80 3.69
C VAL A 36 -8.18 -12.67 2.51
N ALA A 37 -9.15 -13.08 1.71
CA ALA A 37 -8.86 -13.69 0.42
C ALA A 37 -8.42 -12.60 -0.57
N PRO A 38 -7.21 -12.67 -1.15
CA PRO A 38 -6.85 -11.81 -2.27
C PRO A 38 -7.88 -12.05 -3.38
N LEU A 39 -8.64 -11.02 -3.73
CA LEU A 39 -9.41 -11.06 -4.96
C LEU A 39 -8.40 -11.10 -6.12
N ASP A 40 -8.73 -11.84 -7.18
CA ASP A 40 -7.99 -11.79 -8.43
C ASP A 40 -7.75 -10.32 -8.82
N ALA A 41 -6.70 -10.01 -9.58
CA ALA A 41 -6.35 -8.65 -10.02
C ALA A 41 -7.42 -7.96 -10.92
N ALA A 42 -8.65 -8.47 -10.93
CA ALA A 42 -9.82 -7.85 -11.49
C ALA A 42 -10.10 -6.48 -10.83
N PRO A 43 -10.47 -5.47 -11.62
CA PRO A 43 -10.89 -4.18 -11.08
C PRO A 43 -12.09 -4.34 -10.13
N ALA A 44 -12.04 -3.64 -8.99
CA ALA A 44 -13.19 -3.55 -8.10
C ALA A 44 -14.41 -2.96 -8.83
N ALA A 45 -15.61 -3.47 -8.53
CA ALA A 45 -16.85 -2.98 -9.11
C ALA A 45 -17.06 -1.49 -8.76
N PRO A 46 -17.53 -0.67 -9.71
CA PRO A 46 -17.79 0.74 -9.45
C PRO A 46 -18.94 0.90 -8.45
N PHE A 47 -18.79 1.82 -7.50
CA PHE A 47 -19.86 2.22 -6.58
C PHE A 47 -19.92 3.74 -6.43
N ALA A 48 -21.10 4.23 -6.06
CA ALA A 48 -21.30 5.59 -5.60
C ALA A 48 -22.23 5.58 -4.38
N LEU A 49 -21.78 6.19 -3.29
CA LEU A 49 -22.46 6.25 -2.00
C LEU A 49 -22.60 7.70 -1.55
N GLU A 50 -23.56 7.96 -0.68
CA GLU A 50 -23.61 9.20 0.09
C GLU A 50 -22.69 9.06 1.31
N ALA A 51 -21.77 10.00 1.49
CA ALA A 51 -20.92 10.06 2.65
C ALA A 51 -21.69 10.63 3.85
N LEU A 52 -21.14 10.46 5.06
CA LEU A 52 -21.76 10.94 6.29
C LEU A 52 -21.96 12.47 6.33
N ASP A 53 -21.22 13.21 5.50
CA ASP A 53 -21.33 14.66 5.33
C ASP A 53 -22.30 15.07 4.20
N GLY A 54 -23.06 14.12 3.63
CA GLY A 54 -24.02 14.33 2.55
C GLY A 54 -23.39 14.46 1.15
N ARG A 55 -22.06 14.40 1.03
CA ARG A 55 -21.39 14.46 -0.29
C ARG A 55 -21.49 13.12 -1.01
N ARG A 56 -21.53 13.18 -2.34
CA ARG A 56 -21.44 11.98 -3.16
C ARG A 56 -19.99 11.50 -3.28
N LEU A 57 -19.73 10.28 -2.84
CA LEU A 57 -18.45 9.60 -2.95
C LEU A 57 -18.55 8.49 -3.99
N SER A 58 -17.58 8.42 -4.90
CA SER A 58 -17.49 7.33 -5.89
C SER A 58 -16.11 6.68 -5.84
N LEU A 59 -16.04 5.39 -6.17
CA LEU A 59 -14.76 4.69 -6.25
C LEU A 59 -13.80 5.35 -7.25
N ALA A 60 -14.33 5.86 -8.37
CA ALA A 60 -13.54 6.59 -9.36
C ALA A 60 -12.93 7.88 -8.80
N GLY A 61 -13.61 8.56 -7.87
CA GLY A 61 -13.10 9.74 -7.17
C GLY A 61 -11.97 9.46 -6.19
N LEU A 62 -11.73 8.18 -5.83
CA LEU A 62 -10.71 7.74 -4.89
C LEU A 62 -9.47 7.12 -5.57
N ARG A 63 -9.31 7.27 -6.89
CA ARG A 63 -8.16 6.71 -7.62
C ARG A 63 -6.81 7.14 -7.03
N GLY A 64 -5.87 6.19 -7.04
CA GLY A 64 -4.53 6.38 -6.47
C GLY A 64 -4.47 6.26 -4.95
N ARG A 65 -5.56 5.86 -4.30
CA ARG A 65 -5.63 5.64 -2.84
C ARG A 65 -6.03 4.19 -2.56
N ALA A 66 -5.47 3.62 -1.50
CA ALA A 66 -5.99 2.38 -0.93
C ALA A 66 -7.35 2.65 -0.28
N VAL A 67 -8.35 1.79 -0.53
CA VAL A 67 -9.73 1.96 -0.06
C VAL A 67 -10.21 0.66 0.56
N LEU A 68 -10.78 0.74 1.77
CA LEU A 68 -11.47 -0.37 2.45
C LEU A 68 -12.98 -0.11 2.42
N LEU A 69 -13.74 -1.01 1.79
CA LEU A 69 -15.20 -0.96 1.82
C LEU A 69 -15.70 -1.96 2.86
N TYR A 70 -16.27 -1.46 3.95
CA TYR A 70 -16.80 -2.25 5.04
C TYR A 70 -18.33 -2.16 5.04
N PHE A 71 -19.02 -3.30 5.02
CA PHE A 71 -20.48 -3.38 5.10
C PHE A 71 -20.89 -3.74 6.53
N TRP A 72 -21.78 -2.96 7.11
CA TRP A 72 -22.36 -3.22 8.42
C TRP A 72 -23.86 -2.97 8.38
N SER A 73 -24.57 -3.52 9.37
CA SER A 73 -26.00 -3.32 9.57
C SER A 73 -26.24 -2.99 11.04
N SER A 74 -27.09 -1.99 11.31
CA SER A 74 -27.57 -1.68 12.66
C SER A 74 -29.05 -2.02 12.75
N THR A 75 -29.46 -2.68 13.84
CA THR A 75 -30.87 -2.94 14.17
C THR A 75 -31.55 -1.70 14.73
#